data_AF-A0A937LAF7-F1
#
_entry.id   AF-A0A937LAF7-F1
#
_cell.length_a   1.000
_cell.length_b   1.000
_cell.length_c   1.000
_cell.angle_alpha   90.00
_cell.angle_beta   90.00
_cell.angle_gamma   90.00
#
_symmetry.space_group_name_H-M   'P 1'
#
loop_
_entity.id
_entity.type
_entity.pdbx_description
1 polymer ?
#
loop_
_entity_poly.entity_id
_entity_poly.type
_entity_poly.pdbx_seq_one_letter_code
_entity_poly.pdbx_strand_id
1 'polypeptide(L)'
;MRPLFASSFNDPGPSARAILTLAFSGCLWLAGAATAETTLEGNDLRGALMARFGALDWSGDDRFPMPCDEAEGAVHRAEALAGQSTPPAPFLQVEGRLVDVFEGRERWFLNFGADYQTDFTASLQGQALRTVRRYWPDPESWLGREVRIRGFVDTWNGPFIEWDFPGQFCFVDPLPDSA
;
A
#
# COMPACT_ATOMS: atom_id res chain seq x y z
N MET A 1 -47.84 45.77 25.22
CA MET A 1 -48.90 44.88 25.72
C MET A 1 -48.46 44.29 27.06
N ARG A 2 -49.12 44.67 28.16
CA ARG A 2 -49.05 43.99 29.48
C ARG A 2 -50.17 42.93 29.54
N PRO A 3 -50.34 42.21 30.65
CA PRO A 3 -49.53 41.14 31.25
C PRO A 3 -50.45 39.92 31.49
N LEU A 4 -50.11 38.91 32.31
CA LEU A 4 -51.03 38.31 33.31
C LEU A 4 -50.24 37.38 34.27
N PHE A 5 -50.25 37.78 35.55
CA PHE A 5 -50.26 37.03 36.84
C PHE A 5 -49.30 35.85 37.08
N ALA A 6 -48.40 35.86 38.07
CA ALA A 6 -48.48 36.09 39.54
C ALA A 6 -48.81 34.83 40.38
N SER A 7 -47.84 34.49 41.25
CA SER A 7 -47.99 34.04 42.65
C SER A 7 -48.53 32.62 42.89
N SER A 8 -48.16 31.84 43.91
CA SER A 8 -47.40 32.00 45.16
C SER A 8 -47.29 30.59 45.80
N PHE A 9 -46.65 30.52 46.98
CA PHE A 9 -46.71 29.51 48.04
C PHE A 9 -45.63 28.44 48.02
N ASN A 10 -44.98 28.09 49.12
CA ASN A 10 -44.74 28.71 50.43
C ASN A 10 -43.68 27.81 51.07
N ASP A 11 -42.73 28.38 51.79
CA ASP A 11 -41.80 27.64 52.66
C ASP A 11 -42.58 27.06 53.86
N PRO A 12 -42.14 25.93 54.45
CA PRO A 12 -41.72 26.06 55.84
C PRO A 12 -40.48 25.22 56.20
N GLY A 13 -39.53 25.84 56.90
CA GLY A 13 -38.56 25.16 57.75
C GLY A 13 -39.19 24.62 59.06
N PRO A 14 -38.43 24.55 60.16
CA PRO A 14 -37.41 23.57 60.49
C PRO A 14 -37.91 22.62 61.59
N SER A 15 -37.49 21.34 61.60
CA SER A 15 -37.59 20.51 62.80
C SER A 15 -36.36 19.64 62.97
N ALA A 16 -35.63 19.97 64.03
CA ALA A 16 -34.39 19.37 64.45
C ALA A 16 -34.65 18.28 65.50
N ARG A 17 -33.77 17.26 65.50
CA ARG A 17 -33.33 16.40 66.62
C ARG A 17 -34.36 15.40 67.16
N ALA A 18 -34.03 14.17 67.56
CA ALA A 18 -32.80 13.35 67.65
C ALA A 18 -33.26 11.89 67.85
N ILE A 19 -32.45 10.85 67.60
CA ILE A 19 -31.75 10.03 68.62
C ILE A 19 -30.98 8.94 67.82
N LEU A 20 -29.63 8.96 67.85
CA LEU A 20 -28.74 7.92 68.45
C LEU A 20 -28.74 6.57 67.66
N THR A 21 -27.67 5.96 67.16
CA THR A 21 -26.27 5.83 67.60
C THR A 21 -25.44 5.24 66.44
N LEU A 22 -24.15 5.58 66.37
CA LEU A 22 -23.12 5.11 65.42
C LEU A 22 -22.96 3.58 65.32
N ALA A 23 -22.68 3.08 64.11
CA ALA A 23 -21.70 2.01 63.89
C ALA A 23 -21.27 1.86 62.41
N PHE A 24 -19.96 2.03 62.20
CA PHE A 24 -19.09 1.38 61.21
C PHE A 24 -19.15 1.75 59.71
N SER A 25 -18.12 2.53 59.33
CA SER A 25 -17.25 2.37 58.16
C SER A 25 -17.56 1.26 57.17
N GLY A 26 -17.60 1.64 55.89
CA GLY A 26 -17.32 0.73 54.79
C GLY A 26 -17.76 1.30 53.45
N CYS A 27 -16.81 1.81 52.68
CA CYS A 27 -16.95 2.10 51.25
C CYS A 27 -17.68 0.96 50.52
N LEU A 28 -18.58 1.30 49.58
CA LEU A 28 -18.28 1.07 48.17
C LEU A 28 -19.35 1.70 47.28
N TRP A 29 -18.89 2.55 46.38
CA TRP A 29 -19.58 2.86 45.14
C TRP A 29 -19.95 1.55 44.45
N LEU A 30 -21.25 1.27 44.30
CA LEU A 30 -21.74 0.34 43.29
C LEU A 30 -21.64 1.03 41.92
N ALA A 31 -20.40 1.29 41.49
CA ALA A 31 -20.10 1.46 40.09
C ALA A 31 -20.20 0.07 39.46
N GLY A 32 -21.17 -0.11 38.56
CA GLY A 32 -21.20 -1.29 37.71
C GLY A 32 -19.91 -1.35 36.90
N ALA A 33 -19.00 -2.22 37.29
CA ALA A 33 -17.93 -2.67 36.43
C ALA A 33 -18.52 -3.79 35.56
N ALA A 34 -19.12 -3.41 34.43
CA ALA A 34 -19.22 -4.34 33.32
C ALA A 34 -17.78 -4.70 32.95
N THR A 35 -17.30 -5.84 33.43
CA THR A 35 -16.09 -6.46 32.89
C THR A 35 -16.44 -6.84 31.47
N ALA A 36 -15.97 -6.05 30.51
CA ALA A 36 -15.95 -6.49 29.13
C ALA A 36 -15.14 -7.78 29.11
N GLU A 37 -15.82 -8.92 28.92
CA GLU A 37 -15.18 -10.16 28.53
C GLU A 37 -14.55 -9.91 27.16
N THR A 38 -13.29 -9.49 27.14
CA THR A 38 -12.46 -9.56 25.94
C THR A 38 -12.34 -11.04 25.62
N THR A 39 -13.14 -11.50 24.67
CA THR A 39 -13.13 -12.87 24.17
C THR A 39 -11.70 -13.29 23.83
N LEU A 40 -11.25 -14.35 24.50
CA LEU A 40 -9.92 -14.95 24.42
C LEU A 40 -9.53 -15.42 23.01
N GLU A 41 -10.47 -15.45 22.04
CA GLU A 41 -10.20 -15.86 20.66
C GLU A 41 -9.20 -14.94 19.93
N GLY A 42 -9.16 -13.63 20.22
CA GLY A 42 -8.33 -12.69 19.47
C GLY A 42 -6.82 -12.82 19.70
N ASN A 43 -6.41 -13.08 20.95
CA ASN A 43 -4.99 -13.21 21.30
C ASN A 43 -4.43 -14.59 20.92
N ASP A 44 -5.24 -15.65 21.02
CA ASP A 44 -4.86 -16.98 20.55
C ASP A 44 -4.68 -17.03 19.02
N LEU A 45 -5.54 -16.35 18.27
CA LEU A 45 -5.41 -16.23 16.81
C LEU A 45 -4.12 -15.50 16.42
N ARG A 46 -3.77 -14.42 17.11
CA ARG A 46 -2.51 -13.71 16.88
C ARG A 46 -1.31 -14.62 17.14
N GLY A 47 -1.31 -15.35 18.25
CA GLY A 47 -0.25 -16.32 18.57
C GLY A 47 -0.12 -17.43 17.54
N ALA A 48 -1.25 -18.01 17.11
CA ALA A 48 -1.30 -19.06 16.09
C ALA A 48 -0.80 -18.57 14.72
N LEU A 49 -1.18 -17.35 14.32
CA LEU A 49 -0.69 -16.73 13.09
C LEU A 49 0.82 -16.50 13.14
N MET A 50 1.35 -15.95 14.24
CA MET A 50 2.80 -15.72 14.40
C MET A 50 3.59 -17.03 14.45
N ALA A 51 3.06 -18.08 15.07
CA ALA A 51 3.68 -19.40 15.08
C ALA A 51 3.70 -20.04 13.68
N ARG A 52 2.69 -19.76 12.84
CA ARG A 52 2.57 -20.31 11.48
C ARG A 52 3.40 -19.55 10.46
N PHE A 53 3.37 -18.23 10.51
CA PHE A 53 3.95 -17.35 9.49
C PHE A 53 5.25 -16.66 9.94
N GLY A 54 5.64 -16.83 11.21
CA GLY A 54 6.75 -16.08 11.80
C GLY A 54 6.32 -14.69 12.29
N ALA A 55 7.29 -13.93 12.79
CA ALA A 55 7.05 -12.52 13.09
C ALA A 55 6.70 -11.78 11.79
N LEU A 56 5.59 -11.05 11.76
CA LEU A 56 5.28 -10.13 10.67
C LEU A 56 6.26 -8.95 10.75
N ASP A 57 7.44 -9.13 10.18
CA ASP A 57 8.42 -8.08 9.99
C ASP A 57 8.13 -7.37 8.67
N TRP A 58 7.79 -6.09 8.73
CA TRP A 58 7.73 -5.25 7.55
C TRP A 58 9.14 -4.73 7.28
N SER A 59 10.01 -5.58 6.72
CA SER A 59 11.42 -5.25 6.48
C SER A 59 11.59 -4.13 5.45
N GLY A 60 10.58 -3.90 4.61
CA GLY A 60 10.64 -2.93 3.52
C GLY A 60 11.46 -3.43 2.33
N ASP A 61 11.89 -4.69 2.33
CA ASP A 61 12.56 -5.34 1.20
C ASP A 61 11.63 -5.43 -0.03
N ASP A 62 10.31 -5.38 0.19
CA ASP A 62 9.29 -5.29 -0.85
C ASP A 62 9.10 -3.85 -1.38
N ARG A 63 9.98 -2.91 -1.03
CA ARG A 63 9.95 -1.56 -1.60
C ARG A 63 10.73 -1.57 -2.89
N PHE A 64 10.07 -1.10 -3.95
CA PHE A 64 10.71 -0.83 -5.22
C PHE A 64 12.01 -0.05 -5.05
N PRO A 65 13.09 -0.45 -5.74
CA PRO A 65 13.20 -1.51 -6.73
C PRO A 65 13.33 -2.91 -6.12
N MET A 66 12.76 -3.91 -6.79
CA MET A 66 12.75 -5.29 -6.32
C MET A 66 13.57 -6.20 -7.24
N PRO A 67 14.27 -7.21 -6.70
CA PRO A 67 14.82 -8.28 -7.52
C PRO A 67 13.66 -9.09 -8.13
N CYS A 68 13.90 -9.72 -9.27
CA CYS A 68 12.91 -10.61 -9.85
C CYS A 68 12.82 -11.93 -9.10
N ASP A 69 11.60 -12.33 -8.76
CA ASP A 69 11.29 -13.71 -8.37
C ASP A 69 11.44 -14.67 -9.57
N GLU A 70 11.34 -15.96 -9.30
CA GLU A 70 11.23 -16.98 -10.35
C GLU A 70 10.07 -16.64 -11.31
N ALA A 71 10.33 -16.75 -12.61
CA ALA A 71 9.32 -16.40 -13.61
C ALA A 71 8.16 -17.39 -13.59
N GLU A 72 6.95 -16.87 -13.42
CA GLU A 72 5.74 -17.65 -13.62
C GLU A 72 5.33 -17.64 -15.10
N GLY A 73 5.63 -18.74 -15.81
CA GLY A 73 5.23 -18.93 -17.20
C GLY A 73 6.30 -18.51 -18.22
N ALA A 74 5.85 -18.10 -19.41
CA ALA A 74 6.74 -17.79 -20.52
C ALA A 74 7.32 -16.38 -20.38
N VAL A 75 8.65 -16.28 -20.44
CA VAL A 75 9.39 -15.03 -20.53
C VAL A 75 9.79 -14.78 -21.97
N HIS A 76 9.47 -13.59 -22.48
CA HIS A 76 9.83 -13.12 -23.81
C HIS A 76 11.03 -12.19 -23.72
N ARG A 77 11.94 -12.27 -24.69
CA ARG A 77 13.03 -11.31 -24.83
C ARG A 77 12.51 -10.03 -25.49
N ALA A 78 12.85 -8.86 -24.97
CA ALA A 78 12.42 -7.57 -25.51
C ALA A 78 12.82 -7.41 -26.97
N GLU A 79 14.06 -7.79 -27.32
CA GLU A 79 14.59 -7.77 -28.68
C GLU A 79 13.83 -8.70 -29.64
N ALA A 80 13.23 -9.79 -29.13
CA ALA A 80 12.47 -10.71 -29.96
C ALA A 80 11.11 -10.12 -30.36
N LEU A 81 10.57 -9.17 -29.60
CA LEU A 81 9.29 -8.51 -29.90
C LEU A 81 9.43 -7.40 -30.95
N ALA A 82 10.65 -6.96 -31.26
CA ALA A 82 10.90 -5.89 -32.22
C ALA A 82 10.24 -6.15 -33.58
N GLY A 83 9.49 -5.17 -34.08
CA GLY A 83 8.78 -5.22 -35.36
C GLY A 83 7.54 -6.13 -35.39
N GLN A 84 7.14 -6.72 -34.26
CA GLN A 84 5.92 -7.52 -34.20
C GLN A 84 4.68 -6.62 -34.09
N SER A 85 3.73 -6.80 -35.01
CA SER A 85 2.44 -6.11 -34.98
C SER A 85 1.36 -6.83 -34.18
N THR A 86 1.60 -8.07 -33.77
CA THR A 86 0.64 -8.90 -33.05
C THR A 86 1.35 -9.55 -31.87
N PRO A 87 0.97 -9.24 -30.63
CA PRO A 87 1.63 -9.83 -29.48
C PRO A 87 1.30 -11.32 -29.35
N PRO A 88 2.23 -12.15 -28.84
CA PRO A 88 2.03 -13.59 -28.70
C PRO A 88 0.92 -13.96 -27.70
N ALA A 89 0.64 -13.08 -26.74
CA ALA A 89 -0.44 -13.21 -25.76
C ALA A 89 -0.84 -11.81 -25.25
N PRO A 90 -2.04 -11.63 -24.68
CA PRO A 90 -2.48 -10.34 -24.16
C PRO A 90 -1.69 -9.88 -22.95
N PHE A 91 -1.16 -10.81 -22.14
CA PHE A 91 -0.32 -10.53 -20.99
C PHE A 91 1.03 -11.21 -21.19
N LEU A 92 2.12 -10.45 -21.09
CA LEU A 92 3.48 -10.96 -21.25
C LEU A 92 4.35 -10.65 -20.03
N GLN A 93 5.35 -11.50 -19.83
CA GLN A 93 6.54 -11.19 -19.07
C GLN A 93 7.67 -10.96 -20.07
N VAL A 94 8.28 -9.79 -20.04
CA VAL A 94 9.30 -9.37 -20.98
C VAL A 94 10.58 -9.05 -20.24
N GLU A 95 11.67 -9.72 -20.58
CA GLU A 95 13.01 -9.43 -20.09
C GLU A 95 13.83 -8.75 -21.18
N GLY A 96 14.62 -7.76 -20.78
CA GLY A 96 15.57 -7.14 -21.68
C GLY A 96 16.48 -6.16 -20.97
N ARG A 97 17.48 -5.70 -21.71
CA ARG A 97 18.37 -4.64 -21.27
C ARG A 97 17.73 -3.28 -21.52
N LEU A 98 17.67 -2.45 -20.49
CA LEU A 98 17.19 -1.09 -20.64
C LEU A 98 18.22 -0.25 -21.40
N VAL A 99 17.85 0.30 -22.56
CA VAL A 99 18.76 1.02 -23.47
C VAL A 99 18.66 2.53 -23.26
N ASP A 100 17.44 3.04 -23.08
CA ASP A 100 17.18 4.47 -22.94
C ASP A 100 15.96 4.72 -22.04
N VAL A 101 15.95 5.89 -21.41
CA VAL A 101 14.82 6.38 -20.62
C VAL A 101 14.44 7.77 -21.08
N PHE A 102 13.21 7.92 -21.58
CA PHE A 102 12.65 9.23 -21.84
C PHE A 102 11.81 9.71 -20.65
N GLU A 103 12.30 10.75 -19.98
CA GLU A 103 11.66 11.35 -18.82
C GLU A 103 10.71 12.51 -19.17
N GLY A 104 9.47 12.19 -19.52
CA GLY A 104 8.41 13.19 -19.62
C GLY A 104 7.94 13.68 -18.24
N ARG A 105 7.24 14.83 -18.21
CA ARG A 105 6.67 15.38 -16.97
C ARG A 105 5.70 14.44 -16.29
N GLU A 106 4.81 13.83 -17.08
CA GLU A 106 3.67 13.02 -16.62
C GLU A 106 3.82 11.53 -16.92
N ARG A 107 4.81 11.17 -17.73
CA ARG A 107 5.05 9.81 -18.18
C ARG A 107 6.53 9.59 -18.43
N TRP A 108 7.04 8.45 -18.00
CA TRP A 108 8.36 7.93 -18.37
C TRP A 108 8.19 6.80 -19.38
N PHE A 109 9.11 6.71 -20.34
CA PHE A 109 9.22 5.59 -21.26
C PHE A 109 10.58 4.92 -21.08
N LEU A 110 10.56 3.61 -20.95
CA LEU A 110 11.72 2.74 -20.87
C LEU A 110 11.84 1.99 -22.19
N ASN A 111 12.92 2.27 -22.91
CA ASN A 111 13.16 1.79 -24.26
C ASN A 111 14.16 0.63 -24.21
N PHE A 112 13.83 -0.49 -24.86
CA PHE A 112 14.68 -1.70 -24.88
C PHE A 112 15.42 -1.89 -26.21
N GLY A 113 15.27 -0.93 -27.12
CA GLY A 113 15.95 -0.89 -28.39
C GLY A 113 16.17 0.55 -28.84
N ALA A 114 16.73 0.71 -30.03
CA ALA A 114 17.10 2.04 -30.55
C ALA A 114 15.91 2.78 -31.19
N ASP A 115 14.90 2.04 -31.66
CA ASP A 115 13.71 2.62 -32.28
C ASP A 115 12.46 2.27 -31.48
N TYR A 116 12.00 3.24 -30.68
CA TYR A 116 10.80 3.09 -29.85
C TYR A 116 9.52 2.83 -30.66
N GLN A 117 9.52 3.04 -31.99
CA GLN A 117 8.35 2.81 -32.84
C GLN A 117 8.18 1.34 -33.26
N THR A 118 9.23 0.55 -33.15
CA THR A 118 9.23 -0.86 -33.55
C THR A 118 9.63 -1.77 -32.41
N ASP A 119 10.48 -1.30 -31.52
CA ASP A 119 11.07 -2.07 -30.44
C ASP A 119 10.13 -2.07 -29.23
N PHE A 120 10.29 -3.08 -28.37
CA PHE A 120 9.52 -3.15 -27.14
C PHE A 120 9.80 -1.91 -26.28
N THR A 121 8.72 -1.27 -25.86
CA THR A 121 8.76 -0.11 -24.98
C THR A 121 7.86 -0.37 -23.80
N ALA A 122 8.23 0.13 -22.63
CA ALA A 122 7.35 0.08 -21.50
C ALA A 122 7.25 1.46 -20.85
N SER A 123 6.13 1.78 -20.20
CA SER A 123 5.92 3.11 -19.67
C SER A 123 5.28 3.13 -18.30
N LEU A 124 5.47 4.27 -17.65
CA LEU A 124 5.03 4.54 -16.30
C LEU A 124 4.41 5.94 -16.22
N GLN A 125 3.22 6.04 -15.64
CA GLN A 125 2.53 7.33 -15.48
C GLN A 125 1.72 7.43 -14.19
N GLY A 126 1.04 8.57 -14.00
CA GLY A 126 0.02 8.72 -12.96
C GLY A 126 0.52 8.50 -11.53
N GLN A 127 -0.21 7.69 -10.75
CA GLN A 127 0.15 7.40 -9.35
C GLN A 127 1.42 6.55 -9.24
N ALA A 128 1.61 5.63 -10.19
CA ALA A 128 2.75 4.74 -10.23
C ALA A 128 4.06 5.52 -10.43
N LEU A 129 4.06 6.48 -11.37
CA LEU A 129 5.18 7.40 -11.57
C LEU A 129 5.48 8.25 -10.33
N ARG A 130 4.45 8.77 -9.64
CA ARG A 130 4.65 9.53 -8.40
C ARG A 130 5.30 8.69 -7.30
N THR A 131 4.91 7.42 -7.19
CA THR A 131 5.48 6.48 -6.23
C THR A 131 6.94 6.20 -6.55
N VAL A 132 7.24 5.86 -7.81
CA VAL A 132 8.62 5.61 -8.25
C VAL A 132 9.50 6.84 -8.04
N ARG A 133 9.08 8.03 -8.49
CA ARG A 133 9.86 9.27 -8.26
C ARG A 133 10.14 9.58 -6.79
N ARG A 134 9.25 9.20 -5.89
CA ARG A 134 9.43 9.45 -4.45
C ARG A 134 10.53 8.56 -3.86
N TYR A 135 10.57 7.30 -4.25
CA TYR A 135 11.47 6.31 -3.65
C TYR A 135 12.74 6.12 -4.48
N TRP A 136 12.67 6.32 -5.79
CA TRP A 136 13.73 6.11 -6.76
C TRP A 136 13.67 7.15 -7.89
N PRO A 137 14.19 8.37 -7.64
CA PRO A 137 14.04 9.50 -8.56
C PRO A 137 14.95 9.46 -9.79
N ASP A 138 15.94 8.57 -9.83
CA ASP A 138 16.96 8.50 -10.87
C ASP A 138 16.84 7.22 -11.71
N PRO A 139 16.07 7.23 -12.80
CA PRO A 139 15.94 6.09 -13.69
C PRO A 139 17.13 5.93 -14.63
N GLU A 140 18.01 6.94 -14.77
CA GLU A 140 19.25 6.81 -15.56
C GLU A 140 20.18 5.76 -14.94
N SER A 141 20.14 5.60 -13.61
CA SER A 141 20.85 4.53 -12.90
C SER A 141 20.45 3.10 -13.32
N TRP A 142 19.33 2.95 -14.05
CA TRP A 142 18.83 1.66 -14.54
C TRP A 142 19.32 1.34 -15.96
N LEU A 143 19.94 2.30 -16.64
CA LEU A 143 20.44 2.10 -17.99
C LEU A 143 21.47 0.98 -18.04
N GLY A 144 21.38 0.17 -19.08
CA GLY A 144 22.23 -0.99 -19.28
C GLY A 144 21.94 -2.16 -18.35
N ARG A 145 20.91 -2.10 -17.49
CA ARG A 145 20.54 -3.20 -16.57
C ARG A 145 19.58 -4.17 -17.24
N GLU A 146 19.68 -5.44 -16.90
CA GLU A 146 18.69 -6.46 -17.28
C GLU A 146 17.50 -6.40 -16.33
N VAL A 147 16.31 -6.16 -16.87
CA VAL A 147 15.06 -5.98 -16.12
C VAL A 147 13.96 -6.84 -16.69
N ARG A 148 12.98 -7.20 -15.86
CA ARG A 148 11.75 -7.86 -16.28
C ARG A 148 10.57 -6.93 -16.05
N ILE A 149 9.71 -6.82 -17.05
CA ILE A 149 8.45 -6.10 -17.01
C ILE A 149 7.32 -7.07 -17.32
N ARG A 150 6.23 -7.01 -16.54
CA ARG A 150 5.04 -7.83 -16.76
C ARG A 150 3.77 -7.00 -16.84
N GLY A 151 2.91 -7.31 -17.80
CA GLY A 151 1.70 -6.54 -18.00
C GLY A 151 0.93 -6.92 -19.25
N PHE A 152 -0.20 -6.24 -19.43
CA PHE A 152 -0.96 -6.33 -20.66
C PHE A 152 -0.23 -5.60 -21.78
N VAL A 153 -0.15 -6.26 -22.94
CA VAL A 153 0.55 -5.72 -24.10
C VAL A 153 -0.44 -5.01 -25.02
N ASP A 154 -0.10 -3.79 -25.37
CA ASP A 154 -0.72 -3.00 -26.42
C ASP A 154 0.24 -2.86 -27.60
N THR A 155 -0.26 -2.36 -28.73
CA THR A 155 0.53 -2.07 -29.93
C THR A 155 0.37 -0.60 -30.29
N TRP A 156 1.06 0.27 -29.55
CA TRP A 156 1.08 1.70 -29.82
C TRP A 156 2.49 2.12 -30.21
N ASN A 157 2.73 2.29 -31.53
CA ASN A 157 4.07 2.45 -32.10
C ASN A 157 5.01 1.31 -31.65
N GLY A 158 4.61 0.06 -31.86
CA GLY A 158 5.37 -1.13 -31.43
C GLY A 158 4.77 -1.82 -30.20
N PRO A 159 5.32 -2.99 -29.80
CA PRO A 159 4.86 -3.71 -28.62
C PRO A 159 5.11 -2.90 -27.35
N PHE A 160 4.06 -2.74 -26.54
CA PHE A 160 4.07 -1.78 -25.46
C PHE A 160 3.43 -2.32 -24.18
N ILE A 161 4.04 -2.08 -23.01
CA ILE A 161 3.41 -2.34 -21.71
C ILE A 161 3.40 -1.04 -20.90
N GLU A 162 2.21 -0.59 -20.50
CA GLU A 162 2.07 0.39 -19.42
C GLU A 162 1.99 -0.38 -18.09
N TRP A 163 2.84 -0.03 -17.13
CA TRP A 163 2.77 -0.61 -15.79
C TRP A 163 2.33 0.41 -14.75
N ASP A 164 1.44 -0.05 -13.86
CA ASP A 164 0.74 0.76 -12.87
C ASP A 164 1.15 0.43 -11.43
N PHE A 165 1.80 -0.71 -11.24
CA PHE A 165 2.21 -1.19 -9.93
C PHE A 165 3.71 -1.49 -9.91
N PRO A 166 4.44 -1.13 -8.83
CA PRO A 166 5.87 -1.37 -8.78
C PRO A 166 6.26 -2.85 -8.94
N GLY A 167 5.43 -3.78 -8.47
CA GLY A 167 5.65 -5.21 -8.64
C GLY A 167 5.57 -5.73 -10.09
N GLN A 168 5.25 -4.88 -11.06
CA GLN A 168 5.31 -5.24 -12.48
C GLN A 168 6.71 -5.06 -13.08
N PHE A 169 7.62 -4.39 -12.38
CA PHE A 169 8.99 -4.16 -12.78
C PHE A 169 9.92 -4.75 -11.73
N CYS A 170 10.94 -5.49 -12.17
CA CYS A 170 11.99 -5.98 -11.28
C CYS A 170 13.33 -6.05 -12.01
N PHE A 171 14.42 -6.01 -11.25
CA PHE A 171 15.76 -6.22 -11.79
C PHE A 171 16.06 -7.72 -11.83
N VAL A 172 16.49 -8.21 -12.99
CA VAL A 172 17.02 -9.58 -13.13
C VAL A 172 18.47 -9.62 -12.63
N ASP A 173 19.22 -8.55 -12.91
CA ASP A 173 20.53 -8.32 -12.30
C ASP A 173 20.40 -7.98 -10.79
N PRO A 174 21.42 -8.22 -9.95
CA PRO A 174 21.43 -7.80 -8.56
C PRO A 174 21.12 -6.31 -8.41
N LEU A 175 20.25 -5.91 -7.47
CA LEU A 175 19.79 -4.51 -7.35
C LEU A 175 20.92 -3.47 -7.44
N PRO A 176 20.68 -2.29 -8.06
CA PRO A 176 21.64 -1.19 -7.96
C PRO A 176 21.85 -0.81 -6.50
N ASP A 177 23.10 -0.51 -6.14
CA ASP A 177 23.40 0.11 -4.85
C ASP A 177 22.58 1.39 -4.74
N SER A 178 21.76 1.49 -3.69
CA SER A 178 21.00 2.70 -3.40
C SER A 178 21.97 3.85 -3.16
N ALA A 179 21.96 4.87 -4.04
CA ALA A 179 22.71 6.11 -3.85
C ALA A 179 22.16 6.95 -2.69
#